data_AF-A0A060CAS9-F1
#
_entry.id   AF-A0A060CAS9-F1
#
_cell.length_a   1.000
_cell.length_b   1.000
_cell.length_c   1.000
_cell.angle_alpha   90.00
_cell.angle_beta   90.00
_cell.angle_gamma   90.00
#
_symmetry.space_group_name_H-M   'P 1'
#
loop_
_entity.id
_entity.type
_entity.pdbx_description
1 polymer ?
#
loop_
_entity_poly.entity_id
_entity_poly.type
_entity_poly.pdbx_seq_one_letter_code
_entity_poly.pdbx_strand_id
1 'polypeptide(L)'
;AITDLAVSSRSETDISLSWSAATDNVGVKEYQVFVDDAYAGSTTGTSYTLNGLTSGTAYALNVRAKDAAGNIAYNSNILNAMTYYPNAQTNVTVNPSDDVFVRDGIPDYSFAARTNLDVGSRNPSNGQNKMSYLKFNIGGMRSISDARLRLYGSVG
;
A
#
# COMPACT_ATOMS: atom_id res chain seq x y z
N ALA A 1 -4.37 14.89 -28.46
CA ALA A 1 -4.00 13.72 -27.61
C ALA A 1 -4.59 13.92 -26.21
N ILE A 2 -4.90 12.85 -25.47
CA ILE A 2 -5.31 12.96 -24.06
C ILE A 2 -4.03 12.94 -23.20
N THR A 3 -3.84 13.91 -22.33
CA THR A 3 -2.64 14.02 -21.48
C THR A 3 -2.99 13.92 -19.99
N ASP A 4 -1.95 13.78 -19.17
CA ASP A 4 -2.06 13.83 -17.70
C ASP A 4 -3.02 12.79 -17.09
N LEU A 5 -3.16 11.63 -17.76
CA LEU A 5 -3.92 10.52 -17.20
C LEU A 5 -3.24 10.05 -15.91
N ALA A 6 -3.97 10.18 -14.79
CA ALA A 6 -3.47 9.87 -13.46
C ALA A 6 -4.55 9.23 -12.58
N VAL A 7 -4.10 8.52 -11.53
CA VAL A 7 -4.96 8.05 -10.44
C VAL A 7 -5.18 9.20 -9.45
N SER A 8 -6.43 9.62 -9.28
CA SER A 8 -6.81 10.66 -8.32
C SER A 8 -7.17 10.08 -6.93
N SER A 9 -7.70 8.87 -6.89
CA SER A 9 -7.90 8.10 -5.67
C SER A 9 -7.96 6.60 -5.98
N ARG A 10 -7.75 5.76 -4.98
CA ARG A 10 -7.89 4.30 -5.11
C ARG A 10 -8.35 3.68 -3.79
N SER A 11 -9.07 2.57 -3.88
CA SER A 11 -9.47 1.70 -2.78
C SER A 11 -8.99 0.27 -3.06
N GLU A 12 -9.52 -0.71 -2.32
CA GLU A 12 -9.36 -2.14 -2.62
C GLU A 12 -10.08 -2.57 -3.89
N THR A 13 -11.19 -1.92 -4.23
CA THR A 13 -12.08 -2.36 -5.31
C THR A 13 -12.32 -1.29 -6.37
N ASP A 14 -11.75 -0.10 -6.19
CA ASP A 14 -12.06 1.06 -7.03
C ASP A 14 -10.80 1.86 -7.35
N ILE A 15 -10.76 2.44 -8.55
CA ILE A 15 -9.73 3.38 -8.98
C ILE A 15 -10.43 4.57 -9.65
N SER A 16 -10.22 5.78 -9.11
CA SER A 16 -10.65 7.01 -9.75
C SER A 16 -9.52 7.57 -10.61
N LEU A 17 -9.88 7.93 -11.85
CA LEU A 17 -9.00 8.49 -12.86
C LEU A 17 -9.37 9.95 -13.15
N SER A 18 -8.36 10.73 -13.50
CA SER A 18 -8.51 12.07 -14.07
C SER A 18 -7.50 12.29 -15.18
N TRP A 19 -7.86 13.13 -16.15
CA TRP A 19 -6.98 13.50 -17.27
C TRP A 19 -7.27 14.93 -17.76
N SER A 20 -6.37 15.44 -18.60
CA SER A 20 -6.59 16.68 -19.35
C SER A 20 -7.38 16.39 -20.63
N ALA A 21 -8.34 17.26 -20.97
CA ALA A 21 -9.12 17.15 -22.20
C ALA A 21 -8.21 17.13 -23.45
N ALA A 22 -8.68 16.50 -24.53
CA ALA A 22 -7.94 16.51 -25.79
C ALA A 22 -7.73 17.95 -26.31
N THR A 23 -6.54 18.26 -26.80
CA THR A 23 -6.13 19.62 -27.21
C THR A 23 -6.93 20.22 -28.38
N ASP A 24 -7.63 19.39 -29.13
CA ASP A 24 -8.48 19.69 -30.28
C ASP A 24 -9.90 19.16 -30.05
N ASN A 25 -10.41 19.36 -28.84
CA ASN A 25 -11.71 18.88 -28.36
C ASN A 25 -12.95 19.39 -29.11
N VAL A 26 -12.82 20.14 -30.22
CA VAL A 26 -13.95 20.49 -31.07
C VAL A 26 -14.51 19.20 -31.67
N GLY A 27 -15.58 18.69 -31.07
CA GLY A 27 -16.27 17.49 -31.53
C GLY A 27 -16.11 16.25 -30.65
N VAL A 28 -15.37 16.29 -29.53
CA VAL A 28 -15.36 15.16 -28.57
C VAL A 28 -16.73 15.05 -27.90
N LYS A 29 -17.38 13.91 -28.10
CA LYS A 29 -18.67 13.58 -27.51
C LYS A 29 -18.53 12.88 -26.17
N GLU A 30 -17.57 11.96 -26.07
CA GLU A 30 -17.32 11.17 -24.87
C GLU A 30 -15.86 10.69 -24.79
N TYR A 31 -15.45 10.33 -23.59
CA TYR A 31 -14.22 9.61 -23.28
C TYR A 31 -14.57 8.19 -22.88
N GLN A 32 -14.02 7.22 -23.60
CA GLN A 32 -14.12 5.80 -23.33
C GLN A 32 -12.94 5.34 -22.47
N VAL A 33 -13.21 4.65 -21.37
CA VAL A 33 -12.22 4.15 -20.43
C VAL A 33 -12.07 2.64 -20.61
N PHE A 34 -10.83 2.18 -20.58
CA PHE A 34 -10.48 0.78 -20.79
C PHE A 34 -9.63 0.26 -19.63
N VAL A 35 -9.84 -1.02 -19.28
CA VAL A 35 -9.10 -1.80 -18.29
C VAL A 35 -8.58 -3.05 -18.99
N ASP A 36 -7.27 -3.21 -19.04
CA ASP A 36 -6.62 -4.35 -19.74
C ASP A 36 -7.16 -4.52 -21.17
N ASP A 37 -7.24 -3.40 -21.90
CA ASP A 37 -7.82 -3.27 -23.25
C ASP A 37 -9.33 -3.57 -23.38
N ALA A 38 -10.02 -3.95 -22.31
CA ALA A 38 -11.47 -4.14 -22.29
C ALA A 38 -12.20 -2.82 -21.99
N TYR A 39 -13.28 -2.53 -22.72
CA TYR A 39 -14.10 -1.34 -22.49
C TYR A 39 -14.82 -1.44 -21.14
N ALA A 40 -14.56 -0.47 -20.26
CA ALA A 40 -15.13 -0.42 -18.92
C ALA A 40 -16.32 0.57 -18.82
N GLY A 41 -16.35 1.60 -19.67
CA GLY A 41 -17.42 2.57 -19.71
C GLY A 41 -17.02 3.88 -20.38
N SER A 42 -17.91 4.88 -20.35
CA SER A 42 -17.61 6.21 -20.86
C SER A 42 -18.19 7.33 -20.01
N THR A 43 -17.67 8.54 -20.24
CA THR A 43 -18.06 9.78 -19.55
C THR A 43 -17.92 10.97 -20.50
N THR A 44 -18.70 12.02 -20.28
CA THR A 44 -18.53 13.30 -20.99
C THR A 44 -17.51 14.22 -20.31
N GLY A 45 -17.20 13.95 -19.03
CA GLY A 45 -16.20 14.68 -18.25
C GLY A 45 -14.79 14.12 -18.45
N THR A 46 -13.82 14.71 -17.74
CA THR A 46 -12.41 14.29 -17.77
C THR A 46 -12.00 13.48 -16.55
N SER A 47 -12.96 12.76 -15.97
CA SER A 47 -12.75 11.86 -14.84
C SER A 47 -13.71 10.68 -14.88
N TYR A 48 -13.28 9.55 -14.35
CA TYR A 48 -14.07 8.31 -14.30
C TYR A 48 -13.63 7.45 -13.12
N THR A 49 -14.58 6.80 -12.45
CA THR A 49 -14.28 5.84 -11.38
C THR A 49 -14.59 4.44 -11.88
N LEU A 50 -13.55 3.61 -11.92
CA LEU A 50 -13.65 2.16 -12.11
C LEU A 50 -14.06 1.54 -10.77
N ASN A 51 -15.12 0.72 -10.76
CA ASN A 51 -15.61 0.05 -9.56
C ASN A 51 -15.60 -1.48 -9.77
N GLY A 52 -15.64 -2.24 -8.68
CA GLY A 52 -15.74 -3.70 -8.73
C GLY A 52 -14.47 -4.40 -9.22
N LEU A 53 -13.32 -3.74 -9.07
CA LEU A 53 -12.01 -4.31 -9.35
C LEU A 53 -11.65 -5.34 -8.27
N THR A 54 -10.82 -6.31 -8.63
CA THR A 54 -10.21 -7.26 -7.69
C THR A 54 -9.09 -6.58 -6.92
N SER A 55 -9.12 -6.67 -5.59
CA SER A 55 -8.10 -6.15 -4.67
C SER A 55 -6.72 -6.74 -4.91
N GLY A 56 -5.66 -5.98 -4.62
CA GLY A 56 -4.27 -6.41 -4.81
C GLY A 56 -3.92 -6.78 -6.26
N THR A 57 -4.66 -6.27 -7.25
CA THR A 57 -4.45 -6.57 -8.67
C THR A 57 -3.97 -5.33 -9.40
N ALA A 58 -3.03 -5.51 -10.33
CA ALA A 58 -2.54 -4.46 -11.22
C ALA A 58 -3.33 -4.47 -12.53
N TYR A 59 -3.69 -3.27 -13.00
CA TYR A 59 -4.47 -3.04 -14.22
C TYR A 59 -3.74 -2.07 -15.14
N ALA A 60 -3.82 -2.31 -16.45
CA ALA A 60 -3.42 -1.37 -17.48
C ALA A 60 -4.63 -0.50 -17.88
N LEU A 61 -4.53 0.80 -17.63
CA LEU A 61 -5.64 1.74 -17.78
C LEU A 61 -5.34 2.73 -18.92
N ASN A 62 -6.32 2.96 -19.79
CA ASN A 62 -6.20 3.98 -20.84
C ASN A 62 -7.55 4.60 -21.20
N VAL A 63 -7.51 5.79 -21.80
CA VAL A 63 -8.69 6.55 -22.20
C VAL A 63 -8.62 6.87 -23.68
N ARG A 64 -9.76 6.82 -24.37
CA ARG A 64 -9.91 7.18 -25.78
C ARG A 64 -11.01 8.23 -25.92
N ALA A 65 -10.76 9.29 -26.69
CA ALA A 65 -11.78 10.29 -27.03
C ALA A 65 -12.50 9.88 -28.31
N LYS A 66 -13.83 9.95 -28.28
CA LYS A 66 -14.70 9.63 -29.40
C LYS A 66 -15.51 10.86 -29.81
N ASP A 67 -15.58 11.11 -31.11
CA ASP A 67 -16.30 12.25 -31.66
C ASP A 67 -17.82 11.97 -31.84
N ALA A 68 -18.58 13.00 -32.23
CA ALA A 68 -20.01 12.87 -32.48
C ALA A 68 -20.37 11.96 -33.68
N ALA A 69 -19.43 11.81 -34.65
CA ALA A 69 -19.56 10.93 -35.79
C ALA A 69 -19.18 9.47 -35.47
N GLY A 70 -18.60 9.22 -34.30
CA GLY A 70 -18.20 7.92 -33.80
C GLY A 70 -16.73 7.55 -34.02
N ASN A 71 -15.91 8.46 -34.55
CA ASN A 71 -14.48 8.21 -34.78
C ASN A 71 -13.69 8.33 -33.47
N ILE A 72 -12.71 7.46 -33.30
CA ILE A 72 -11.71 7.57 -32.23
C ILE A 72 -10.61 8.51 -32.72
N ALA A 73 -10.50 9.67 -32.07
CA ALA A 73 -9.59 10.72 -32.52
C ALA A 73 -8.31 10.82 -31.68
N TYR A 74 -8.39 10.51 -30.37
CA TYR A 74 -7.25 10.64 -29.46
C TYR A 74 -7.20 9.53 -28.43
N ASN A 75 -5.99 9.11 -28.06
CA ASN A 75 -5.73 8.18 -26.99
C ASN A 75 -4.84 8.84 -25.91
N SER A 76 -4.91 8.34 -24.69
CA SER A 76 -3.91 8.58 -23.65
C SER A 76 -2.72 7.61 -23.77
N ASN A 77 -1.68 7.83 -22.97
CA ASN A 77 -0.75 6.76 -22.61
C ASN A 77 -1.44 5.66 -21.78
N ILE A 78 -0.79 4.51 -21.64
CA ILE A 78 -1.19 3.48 -20.68
C ILE A 78 -0.69 3.90 -19.29
N LEU A 79 -1.59 3.82 -18.30
CA LEU A 79 -1.32 4.03 -16.89
C LEU A 79 -1.47 2.69 -16.16
N ASN A 80 -0.38 2.18 -15.59
CA ASN A 80 -0.44 0.98 -14.75
C ASN A 80 -0.78 1.38 -13.30
N ALA A 81 -1.88 0.85 -12.77
CA ALA A 81 -2.32 1.13 -11.41
C ALA A 81 -2.72 -0.15 -10.69
N MET A 82 -2.47 -0.21 -9.38
CA MET A 82 -2.80 -1.35 -8.53
C MET A 82 -3.78 -0.91 -7.45
N THR A 83 -4.89 -1.63 -7.32
CA THR A 83 -5.82 -1.53 -6.17
C THR A 83 -5.10 -1.89 -4.87
N TYR A 84 -5.57 -1.37 -3.75
CA TYR A 84 -5.04 -1.82 -2.46
C TYR A 84 -5.31 -3.32 -2.24
N TYR A 85 -4.43 -3.95 -1.47
CA TYR A 85 -4.70 -5.28 -0.93
C TYR A 85 -5.86 -5.21 0.06
N PRO A 86 -6.62 -6.29 0.26
CA PRO A 86 -7.69 -6.33 1.26
C PRO A 86 -7.22 -5.82 2.61
N ASN A 87 -7.85 -4.79 3.17
CA ASN A 87 -7.63 -4.32 4.53
C ASN A 87 -8.35 -5.21 5.53
N ALA A 88 -8.26 -6.53 5.37
CA ALA A 88 -8.72 -7.44 6.40
C ALA A 88 -7.89 -7.17 7.66
N GLN A 89 -8.44 -6.39 8.59
CA GLN A 89 -7.91 -6.21 9.92
C GLN A 89 -7.99 -7.58 10.59
N THR A 90 -6.93 -8.35 10.41
CA THR A 90 -6.71 -9.57 11.16
C THR A 90 -6.05 -9.11 12.45
N ASN A 91 -6.68 -9.42 13.59
CA ASN A 91 -5.95 -9.41 14.84
C ASN A 91 -4.87 -10.49 14.70
N VAL A 92 -3.68 -10.09 14.26
CA VAL A 92 -2.53 -11.00 14.17
C VAL A 92 -1.90 -11.03 15.56
N THR A 93 -2.13 -12.12 16.28
CA THR A 93 -1.37 -12.39 17.51
C THR A 93 0.04 -12.81 17.11
N VAL A 94 0.97 -11.87 17.19
CA VAL A 94 2.40 -12.17 17.16
C VAL A 94 2.88 -12.41 18.59
N ASN A 95 3.21 -13.65 18.92
CA ASN A 95 3.91 -13.94 20.18
C ASN A 95 5.38 -13.54 20.01
N PRO A 96 6.03 -12.98 21.04
CA PRO A 96 7.48 -12.78 20.99
C PRO A 96 8.15 -14.13 20.74
N SER A 97 9.05 -14.20 19.75
CA SER A 97 9.78 -15.44 19.43
C SER A 97 10.94 -15.65 20.40
N ASP A 98 11.55 -14.55 20.83
CA ASP A 98 12.72 -14.49 21.71
C ASP A 98 12.70 -13.16 22.48
N ASP A 99 13.21 -13.14 23.71
CA ASP A 99 13.72 -11.90 24.32
C ASP A 99 15.22 -11.83 24.06
N VAL A 100 15.67 -10.72 23.47
CA VAL A 100 17.08 -10.47 23.20
C VAL A 100 17.54 -9.38 24.15
N PHE A 101 18.52 -9.67 25.01
CA PHE A 101 19.32 -8.59 25.59
C PHE A 101 20.68 -8.55 24.91
N VAL A 102 21.13 -7.35 24.61
CA VAL A 102 22.47 -7.06 24.12
C VAL A 102 23.24 -6.33 25.20
N ARG A 103 24.57 -6.46 25.18
CA ARG A 103 25.46 -5.75 26.09
C ARG A 103 26.01 -4.52 25.38
N ASP A 104 26.24 -3.46 26.14
CA ASP A 104 26.97 -2.30 25.64
C ASP A 104 28.37 -2.74 25.16
N GLY A 105 28.67 -2.50 23.88
CA GLY A 105 29.88 -2.93 23.18
C GLY A 105 29.78 -4.22 22.34
N ILE A 106 28.70 -5.00 22.42
CA ILE A 106 28.44 -6.16 21.53
C ILE A 106 26.94 -6.20 21.14
N PRO A 107 26.46 -5.27 20.30
CA PRO A 107 25.05 -5.14 19.98
C PRO A 107 24.51 -6.26 19.07
N ASP A 108 25.38 -6.95 18.34
CA ASP A 108 24.97 -7.96 17.36
C ASP A 108 24.86 -9.38 17.95
N TYR A 109 25.17 -9.56 19.24
CA TYR A 109 25.16 -10.86 19.91
C TYR A 109 24.01 -10.95 20.92
N SER A 110 23.10 -11.91 20.69
CA SER A 110 21.99 -12.21 21.60
C SER A 110 22.43 -13.11 22.74
N PHE A 111 22.07 -12.75 23.98
CA PHE A 111 22.46 -13.49 25.19
C PHE A 111 21.27 -14.14 25.95
N ALA A 112 20.05 -14.17 25.38
CA ALA A 112 18.89 -14.74 26.07
C ALA A 112 17.93 -15.55 25.17
N ALA A 113 17.19 -16.45 25.84
CA ALA A 113 16.04 -17.21 25.39
C ALA A 113 15.03 -17.34 26.56
N ARG A 114 14.67 -16.23 27.19
CA ARG A 114 13.71 -16.17 28.31
C ARG A 114 12.48 -15.36 27.88
N THR A 115 11.40 -15.41 28.67
CA THR A 115 10.14 -14.67 28.45
C THR A 115 9.95 -13.56 29.50
N ASN A 116 11.05 -12.97 29.96
CA ASN A 116 11.07 -11.92 30.97
C ASN A 116 11.96 -10.77 30.46
N LEU A 117 11.39 -9.57 30.38
CA LEU A 117 12.11 -8.37 29.99
C LEU A 117 12.88 -7.79 31.19
N ASP A 118 14.20 -7.84 31.15
CA ASP A 118 15.08 -7.15 32.12
C ASP A 118 15.07 -5.65 31.84
N VAL A 119 14.33 -4.84 32.61
CA VAL A 119 14.39 -3.37 32.50
C VAL A 119 15.41 -2.81 33.49
N GLY A 120 16.50 -2.24 32.97
CA GLY A 120 17.46 -1.45 33.78
C GLY A 120 18.46 -2.23 34.63
N SER A 121 18.67 -3.53 34.41
CA SER A 121 19.67 -4.29 35.16
C SER A 121 21.06 -4.22 34.50
N ARG A 122 22.08 -3.79 35.26
CA ARG A 122 23.49 -4.00 34.88
C ARG A 122 23.80 -5.48 34.97
N ASN A 123 24.61 -6.01 34.05
CA ASN A 123 25.10 -7.37 34.15
C ASN A 123 25.96 -7.52 35.42
N PRO A 124 25.57 -8.36 36.40
CA PRO A 124 26.28 -8.46 37.67
C PRO A 124 27.70 -9.01 37.53
N SER A 125 28.00 -9.72 36.45
CA SER A 125 29.32 -10.32 36.22
C SER A 125 30.35 -9.33 35.65
N ASN A 126 29.92 -8.22 35.02
CA ASN A 126 30.85 -7.30 34.36
C ASN A 126 30.44 -5.81 34.39
N GLY A 127 29.34 -5.45 35.08
CA GLY A 127 28.90 -4.07 35.27
C GLY A 127 28.35 -3.38 34.01
N GLN A 128 28.25 -4.07 32.87
CA GLN A 128 27.77 -3.48 31.62
C GLN A 128 26.26 -3.25 31.64
N ASN A 129 25.81 -2.18 30.97
CA ASN A 129 24.39 -1.94 30.76
C ASN A 129 23.79 -3.04 29.87
N LYS A 130 22.61 -3.54 30.23
CA LYS A 130 21.80 -4.39 29.36
C LYS A 130 20.73 -3.55 28.68
N MET A 131 20.61 -3.69 27.37
CA MET A 131 19.44 -3.24 26.62
C MET A 131 18.61 -4.47 26.28
N SER A 132 17.33 -4.47 26.64
CA SER A 132 16.42 -5.59 26.43
C SER A 132 15.40 -5.27 25.34
N TYR A 133 15.19 -6.21 24.44
CA TYR A 133 14.33 -6.08 23.27
C TYR A 133 13.40 -7.29 23.18
N LEU A 134 12.15 -7.07 22.76
CA LEU A 134 11.25 -8.13 22.33
C LEU A 134 11.42 -8.33 20.83
N LYS A 135 11.65 -9.58 20.41
CA LYS A 135 11.70 -9.93 18.99
C LYS A 135 10.40 -10.58 18.58
N PHE A 136 9.79 -10.06 17.52
CA PHE A 136 8.58 -10.62 16.92
C PHE A 136 8.92 -11.19 15.54
N ASN A 137 8.46 -12.40 15.27
CA ASN A 137 8.52 -12.95 13.91
C ASN A 137 7.35 -12.38 13.10
N ILE A 138 7.69 -11.55 12.12
CA ILE A 138 6.73 -10.97 11.16
C ILE A 138 6.75 -11.69 9.80
N GLY A 139 7.46 -12.82 9.70
CA GLY A 139 7.53 -13.64 8.50
C GLY A 139 6.15 -14.09 8.05
N GLY A 140 5.86 -13.91 6.76
CA GLY A 140 4.54 -14.21 6.17
C GLY A 140 3.57 -13.03 6.16
N MET A 141 3.84 -11.96 6.91
CA MET A 141 3.10 -10.70 6.79
C MET A 141 3.57 -9.95 5.54
N ARG A 142 2.65 -9.51 4.68
CA ARG A 142 2.94 -8.73 3.46
C ARG A 142 2.50 -7.29 3.65
N SER A 143 3.20 -6.35 3.00
CA SER A 143 2.80 -4.93 2.91
C SER A 143 2.71 -4.18 4.26
N ILE A 144 3.57 -4.49 5.24
CA ILE A 144 3.68 -3.68 6.46
C ILE A 144 4.40 -2.37 6.12
N SER A 145 3.67 -1.25 6.11
CA SER A 145 4.25 0.10 5.91
C SER A 145 4.49 0.86 7.21
N ASP A 146 3.78 0.52 8.29
CA ASP A 146 3.94 1.04 9.65
C ASP A 146 3.58 -0.05 10.66
N ALA A 147 4.27 -0.10 11.80
CA ALA A 147 3.93 -0.99 12.92
C ALA A 147 4.19 -0.25 14.24
N ARG A 148 3.20 -0.21 15.12
CA ARG A 148 3.30 0.44 16.43
C ARG A 148 3.11 -0.57 17.55
N LEU A 149 4.15 -0.80 18.34
CA LEU A 149 4.04 -1.54 19.60
C LEU A 149 3.54 -0.60 20.70
N ARG A 150 2.41 -0.92 21.33
CA ARG A 150 1.90 -0.23 22.52
C ARG A 150 2.03 -1.16 23.72
N LEU A 151 2.81 -0.74 24.71
CA LEU A 151 2.99 -1.47 25.96
C LEU A 151 2.20 -0.76 27.07
N TYR A 152 1.45 -1.53 27.86
CA TYR A 152 0.77 -1.05 29.06
C TYR A 152 1.33 -1.82 30.25
N GLY A 153 1.88 -1.10 31.24
CA GLY A 153 2.26 -1.67 32.53
C GLY A 153 1.20 -1.36 33.57
N SER A 154 0.86 -2.33 34.42
CA SER A 154 0.14 -2.07 35.67
C SER A 154 1.00 -2.54 36.83
N VAL A 155 0.90 -1.81 37.95
CA VAL A 155 1.36 -2.33 39.24
C VAL A 155 0.28 -3.30 39.71
N GLY A 156 0.68 -4.51 40.12
CA GLY A 156 -0.20 -5.45 40.82
C GLY A 156 -0.46 -5.04 42.25
#